data_AF-A0A7J4I6T7-F1
#
_entry.id   AF-A0A7J4I6T7-F1
#
_cell.length_a   1.000
_cell.length_b   1.000
_cell.length_c   1.000
_cell.angle_alpha   90.00
_cell.angle_beta   90.00
_cell.angle_gamma   90.00
#
_symmetry.space_group_name_H-M   'P 1'
#
loop_
_entity.id
_entity.type
_entity.pdbx_description
1 polymer ?
#
loop_
_entity_poly.entity_id
_entity_poly.type
_entity_poly.pdbx_seq_one_letter_code
_entity_poly.pdbx_strand_id
1 'polypeptide(L)'
;MKFLDSLDKRRRENIKEALRLLKTSPYPGQGSGDKKEIKGASKSAYRMRIGDYRAFYVIEENKIIKVTEIMTAEAAHKKYGQI
;
A
#
# COMPACT_ATOMS: atom_id res chain seq x y z
N MET A 1 -6.36 -13.56 6.37
CA MET A 1 -6.31 -12.36 5.50
C MET A 1 -7.57 -12.27 4.64
N LYS A 2 -8.74 -11.90 5.20
CA LYS A 2 -10.05 -12.06 4.52
C LYS A 2 -10.35 -11.06 3.39
N PHE A 3 -9.68 -9.90 3.34
CA PHE A 3 -10.00 -8.84 2.37
C PHE A 3 -9.63 -9.21 0.92
N LEU A 4 -8.44 -9.80 0.70
CA LEU A 4 -8.00 -10.19 -0.63
C LEU A 4 -8.87 -11.32 -1.20
N ASP A 5 -9.39 -12.19 -0.34
CA ASP A 5 -10.24 -13.32 -0.73
C ASP A 5 -11.64 -12.88 -1.16
N SER A 6 -12.14 -11.76 -0.64
CA SER A 6 -13.41 -11.16 -1.09
C SER A 6 -13.32 -10.43 -2.43
N LEU A 7 -12.10 -10.19 -2.94
CA LEU A 7 -11.91 -9.56 -4.25
C LEU A 7 -11.97 -10.61 -5.37
N ASP A 8 -12.48 -10.20 -6.53
CA ASP A 8 -12.40 -10.99 -7.75
C ASP A 8 -10.94 -11.27 -8.12
N LYS A 9 -10.74 -12.34 -8.90
CA LYS A 9 -9.42 -12.84 -9.26
C LYS A 9 -8.54 -11.78 -9.91
N ARG A 10 -9.11 -10.98 -10.82
CA ARG A 10 -8.37 -9.94 -11.56
C ARG A 10 -7.88 -8.84 -10.61
N ARG A 11 -8.75 -8.34 -9.74
CA ARG A 11 -8.36 -7.33 -8.73
C ARG A 11 -7.31 -7.88 -7.76
N ARG A 12 -7.46 -9.13 -7.32
CA ARG A 12 -6.49 -9.79 -6.44
C ARG A 12 -5.11 -9.94 -7.09
N GLU A 13 -5.07 -10.35 -8.36
CA GLU A 13 -3.82 -10.47 -9.12
C GLU A 13 -3.16 -9.10 -9.31
N ASN A 14 -3.92 -8.06 -9.70
CA ASN A 14 -3.40 -6.69 -9.80
C ASN A 14 -2.77 -6.20 -8.50
N ILE A 15 -3.40 -6.45 -7.35
CA ILE A 15 -2.84 -6.08 -6.04
C ILE A 15 -1.55 -6.86 -5.76
N LYS A 16 -1.52 -8.17 -6.03
CA LYS A 16 -0.32 -8.98 -5.83
C LYS A 16 0.85 -8.50 -6.69
N GLU A 17 0.61 -8.20 -7.96
CA GLU A 17 1.63 -7.66 -8.87
C GLU A 17 2.16 -6.32 -8.38
N ALA A 18 1.26 -5.42 -7.96
CA ALA A 18 1.67 -4.13 -7.41
C ALA A 18 2.50 -4.29 -6.12
N LEU A 19 2.13 -5.21 -5.22
CA LEU A 19 2.91 -5.50 -4.01
C LEU A 19 4.27 -6.13 -4.33
N ARG A 20 4.41 -6.90 -5.42
CA ARG A 20 5.71 -7.43 -5.86
C ARG A 20 6.67 -6.29 -6.23
N LEU A 21 6.17 -5.17 -6.77
CA LEU A 21 7.00 -3.99 -7.06
C LEU A 21 7.62 -3.37 -5.80
N LEU A 22 7.03 -3.55 -4.62
CA LEU A 22 7.63 -3.06 -3.38
C LEU A 22 8.96 -3.77 -3.08
N LYS A 23 9.14 -5.03 -3.52
CA LYS A 23 10.40 -5.76 -3.31
C LYS A 23 11.59 -5.12 -4.03
N THR A 24 11.35 -4.53 -5.19
CA THR A 24 12.39 -3.91 -6.01
C THR A 24 12.47 -2.40 -5.79
N SER A 25 11.34 -1.75 -5.54
CA SER A 25 11.30 -0.33 -5.20
C SER A 25 10.23 -0.04 -4.14
N PRO A 26 10.60 0.01 -2.85
CA PRO A 26 9.65 0.30 -1.78
C PRO A 26 9.49 1.79 -1.49
N TYR A 27 10.36 2.66 -1.99
CA TYR A 27 10.36 4.08 -1.65
C TYR A 27 9.57 4.93 -2.67
N PRO A 28 8.98 6.06 -2.24
CA PRO A 28 8.37 7.03 -3.15
C PRO A 28 9.42 7.64 -4.08
N GLY A 29 9.02 7.94 -5.32
CA GLY A 29 9.89 8.55 -6.33
C GLY A 29 10.86 7.58 -7.03
N GLN A 30 11.02 6.34 -6.56
CA GLN A 30 11.74 5.30 -7.27
C GLN A 30 10.75 4.37 -8.01
N GLY A 31 10.71 4.43 -9.33
CA GLY A 31 9.95 3.50 -10.18
C GLY A 31 8.44 3.77 -10.32
N SER A 32 7.72 2.77 -10.84
CA SER A 32 6.29 2.85 -11.16
C SER A 32 5.41 2.71 -9.91
N GLY A 33 4.40 3.56 -9.82
CA GLY A 33 3.42 3.56 -8.72
C GLY A 33 3.40 4.88 -7.96
N ASP A 34 2.19 5.42 -7.75
CA ASP A 34 1.97 6.63 -6.98
C ASP A 34 2.07 6.30 -5.48
N LYS A 35 3.32 6.35 -4.99
CA LYS A 35 3.70 6.10 -3.59
C LYS A 35 3.94 7.44 -2.90
N LYS A 36 3.44 7.59 -1.67
CA LYS A 36 3.67 8.77 -0.83
C LYS A 36 4.01 8.35 0.59
N GLU A 37 4.91 9.09 1.20
CA GLU A 37 5.17 8.98 2.64
C GLU A 37 4.03 9.61 3.43
N ILE A 38 3.65 8.97 4.53
CA ILE A 38 2.63 9.46 5.46
C ILE A 38 3.35 10.23 6.56
N LYS A 39 3.24 11.55 6.49
CA LYS A 39 3.83 12.45 7.51
C LYS A 39 3.10 12.28 8.85
N GLY A 40 3.86 12.29 9.94
CA GLY A 40 3.32 12.19 11.30
C GLY A 40 3.17 10.77 11.84
N ALA A 41 3.54 9.74 11.08
CA ALA A 41 3.66 8.39 11.60
C ALA A 41 4.96 8.23 12.41
N SER A 42 4.90 7.48 13.53
CA SER A 42 6.08 7.21 14.38
C SER A 42 7.14 6.31 13.72
N LYS A 43 6.77 5.65 12.62
CA LYS A 43 7.65 4.83 11.77
C LYS A 43 7.53 5.31 10.34
N SER A 44 8.56 5.05 9.51
CA SER A 44 8.54 5.31 8.07
C SER A 44 7.39 4.55 7.40
N ALA A 45 6.25 5.22 7.31
CA ALA A 45 5.00 4.71 6.79
C ALA A 45 4.73 5.31 5.43
N TYR A 46 4.25 4.47 4.54
CA TYR A 46 4.05 4.79 3.14
C TYR A 46 2.69 4.28 2.68
N ARG A 47 2.16 4.94 1.66
CA ARG A 47 0.98 4.52 0.93
C ARG A 47 1.32 4.35 -0.53
N MET A 48 0.89 3.24 -1.13
CA MET A 48 0.92 3.00 -2.57
C MET A 48 -0.50 2.98 -3.14
N ARG A 49 -0.73 3.71 -4.23
CA ARG A 49 -1.98 3.63 -5.01
C ARG A 49 -1.94 2.45 -5.98
N ILE A 50 -3.01 1.66 -5.98
CA ILE A 50 -3.22 0.49 -6.83
C ILE A 50 -4.63 0.60 -7.42
N GLY A 51 -4.78 1.43 -8.47
CA GLY A 51 -6.10 1.76 -9.02
C GLY A 51 -7.00 2.44 -7.98
N ASP A 52 -8.09 1.76 -7.59
CA ASP A 52 -9.04 2.19 -6.57
C ASP A 52 -8.62 1.81 -5.14
N TYR A 53 -7.61 0.95 -5.01
CA TYR A 53 -7.09 0.49 -3.73
C TYR A 53 -5.87 1.28 -3.30
N ARG A 54 -5.70 1.41 -1.99
CA ARG A 54 -4.55 2.01 -1.32
C ARG A 54 -3.96 0.93 -0.42
N ALA A 55 -2.68 0.65 -0.61
CA ALA A 55 -1.90 -0.23 0.25
C ALA A 55 -1.04 0.61 1.19
N PHE A 56 -1.15 0.34 2.47
CA PHE A 56 -0.36 0.97 3.53
C PHE A 56 0.72 0.00 3.99
N TYR A 57 1.94 0.49 4.07
CA TYR A 57 3.07 -0.33 4.49
C TYR A 57 4.10 0.49 5.24
N VAL A 58 4.87 -0.21 6.06
CA VAL A 58 6.04 0.35 6.76
C VAL A 58 7.29 -0.38 6.32
N ILE A 59 8.41 0.34 6.35
CA ILE A 59 9.73 -0.23 6.13
C ILE A 59 10.45 -0.24 7.47
N GLU A 60 10.81 -1.43 7.95
CA GLU A 60 11.62 -1.59 9.17
C GLU A 60 13.12 -1.46 8.84
N GLU A 61 13.96 -1.29 9.87
CA GLU A 61 15.40 -1.05 9.73
C GLU A 61 16.11 -2.11 8.88
N ASN A 62 15.65 -3.37 8.94
CA ASN A 62 16.18 -4.49 8.15
C ASN A 62 15.68 -4.53 6.70
N LYS A 63 15.14 -3.41 6.16
CA LYS A 63 14.48 -3.33 4.84
C LYS A 63 13.30 -4.31 4.68
N ILE A 64 12.72 -4.74 5.80
CA ILE A 64 11.52 -5.58 5.80
C ILE A 64 10.33 -4.69 5.52
N ILE A 65 9.63 -4.97 4.43
CA ILE A 65 8.43 -4.26 4.02
C ILE A 65 7.23 -5.00 4.63
N LYS A 66 6.54 -4.36 5.57
CA LYS A 66 5.32 -4.89 6.18
C LYS A 66 4.12 -4.12 5.64
N VAL A 67 3.31 -4.80 4.84
CA VAL A 67 2.00 -4.28 4.42
C VAL A 67 1.05 -4.43 5.60
N THR A 68 0.62 -3.30 6.16
CA THR A 68 -0.26 -3.29 7.33
C THR A 68 -1.72 -3.43 6.91
N GLU A 69 -2.13 -2.69 5.87
CA GLU A 69 -3.53 -2.63 5.43
C GLU A 69 -3.66 -2.41 3.92
N ILE A 70 -4.74 -2.93 3.34
CA ILE A 70 -5.15 -2.68 1.96
C ILE A 70 -6.64 -2.39 1.99
N MET A 71 -7.05 -1.26 1.42
CA MET A 71 -8.45 -0.84 1.39
C MET A 71 -8.73 0.08 0.20
N THR A 72 -10.00 0.42 -0.04
CA THR A 72 -10.38 1.38 -1.08
C THR A 72 -10.01 2.81 -0.68
N ALA A 73 -9.94 3.73 -1.65
CA ALA A 73 -9.76 5.16 -1.40
C ALA A 73 -10.76 5.71 -0.38
N GLU A 74 -12.03 5.36 -0.57
CA GLU A 74 -13.14 5.81 0.27
C GLU A 74 -12.98 5.33 1.71
N ALA A 75 -12.65 4.04 1.90
CA ALA A 75 -12.41 3.48 3.22
C ALA A 75 -11.20 4.13 3.89
N ALA A 76 -10.14 4.41 3.12
CA ALA A 76 -8.95 5.09 3.60
C ALA A 76 -9.28 6.52 4.05
N HIS A 77 -10.09 7.25 3.28
CA HIS A 77 -10.55 8.59 3.64
C HIS A 77 -11.40 8.60 4.91
N LYS A 78 -12.29 7.62 5.05
CA LYS A 78 -13.12 7.48 6.24
C LYS A 78 -12.29 7.17 7.49
N LYS A 79 -11.21 6.41 7.36
CA LYS A 79 -10.37 5.96 8.48
C LYS A 79 -9.28 6.94 8.87
N TYR A 80 -8.64 7.59 7.90
CA TYR A 80 -7.45 8.41 8.09
C TYR A 80 -7.64 9.90 7.73
N GLY A 81 -8.80 10.30 7.21
CA GLY A 81 -9.05 11.66 6.74
C GLY A 81 -8.66 11.87 5.26
N GLN A 82 -8.56 13.13 4.79
CA GLN A 82 -8.09 13.38 3.42
C GLN A 82 -6.62 12.97 3.28
N ILE A 83 -6.36 11.88 2.54
CA ILE A 83 -5.03 11.31 2.27
C ILE A 83 -4.82 11.00 0.80
#